data_AF-A0A7J4TM69-F1
#
_entry.id   AF-A0A7J4TM69-F1
#
_cell.length_a   1.000
_cell.length_b   1.000
_cell.length_c   1.000
_cell.angle_alpha   90.00
_cell.angle_beta   90.00
_cell.angle_gamma   90.00
#
_symmetry.space_group_name_H-M   'P 1'
#
loop_
_entity.id
_entity.type
_entity.pdbx_description
1 polymer ?
#
loop_
_entity_poly.entity_id
_entity_poly.type
_entity_poly.pdbx_seq_one_letter_code
_entity_poly.pdbx_strand_id
1 'polypeptide(L)'
;MPTCRHCSSTYPREQFIHGNGPLTQVCVRCGLEKGLVSKEDSANMYDGGLGSARLQIMARRYSIFLYIPLLWTLWIMVIKDIQPWGLYFLLLLLVLTLITPVWFIYRGGQYSGDMARLTPAYDRPEGH
;
A
#
# COMPACT_ATOMS: atom_id res chain seq x y z
N MET A 1 -19.10 -2.55 11.69
CA MET A 1 -17.89 -3.36 11.44
C MET A 1 -17.81 -4.45 12.50
N PRO A 2 -17.54 -5.70 12.13
CA PRO A 2 -17.38 -6.79 13.10
C PRO A 2 -16.14 -6.59 13.99
N THR A 3 -16.23 -7.06 15.22
CA THR A 3 -15.16 -6.97 16.23
C THR A 3 -14.62 -8.37 16.50
N CYS A 4 -13.29 -8.51 16.55
CA CYS A 4 -12.66 -9.79 16.85
C CYS A 4 -12.83 -10.17 18.33
N ARG A 5 -13.25 -11.40 18.61
CA ARG A 5 -13.40 -11.94 19.98
C ARG A 5 -12.08 -12.05 20.77
N HIS A 6 -10.93 -12.11 20.09
CA HIS A 6 -9.63 -12.32 20.74
C HIS A 6 -8.80 -11.04 20.87
N CYS A 7 -8.69 -10.24 19.81
CA CYS A 7 -7.93 -9.01 19.86
C CYS A 7 -8.78 -7.76 20.11
N SER A 8 -10.11 -7.88 20.17
CA SER A 8 -11.08 -6.79 20.35
C SER A 8 -10.97 -5.64 19.33
N SER A 9 -10.18 -5.82 18.27
CA SER A 9 -10.02 -4.84 17.20
C SER A 9 -11.13 -4.97 16.17
N THR A 10 -11.45 -3.85 15.52
CA THR A 10 -12.44 -3.78 14.44
C THR A 10 -11.76 -3.90 13.09
N TYR A 11 -12.27 -4.81 12.25
CA TYR A 11 -11.76 -5.04 10.89
C TYR A 11 -12.92 -5.14 9.91
N PRO A 12 -12.70 -4.94 8.61
CA PRO A 12 -13.71 -5.24 7.60
C PRO A 12 -13.98 -6.76 7.54
N ARG A 13 -15.18 -7.15 7.08
CA ARG A 13 -15.68 -8.53 7.21
C ARG A 13 -14.85 -9.54 6.43
N GLU A 14 -14.15 -9.12 5.38
CA GLU A 14 -13.21 -9.98 4.63
C GLU A 14 -12.01 -10.47 5.46
N GLN A 15 -11.68 -9.83 6.60
CA GLN A 15 -10.56 -10.24 7.46
C GLN A 15 -10.97 -11.23 8.57
N PHE A 16 -12.20 -11.75 8.52
CA PHE A 16 -12.72 -12.75 9.45
C PHE A 16 -12.77 -14.13 8.79
N ILE A 17 -12.60 -15.16 9.61
CA ILE A 17 -12.69 -16.55 9.15
C ILE A 17 -14.08 -16.79 8.55
N HIS A 18 -14.12 -17.26 7.30
CA HIS A 18 -15.38 -17.60 6.64
C HIS A 18 -15.86 -18.98 7.10
N GLY A 19 -17.16 -19.13 7.30
CA GLY A 19 -17.77 -20.37 7.80
C GLY A 19 -19.01 -20.09 8.65
N ASN A 20 -19.36 -21.04 9.50
CA ASN A 20 -20.52 -20.94 10.38
C ASN A 20 -20.11 -21.15 11.85
N GLY A 21 -20.79 -20.46 12.78
CA GLY A 21 -20.54 -20.58 14.22
C GLY A 21 -19.53 -19.59 14.81
N PRO A 22 -18.92 -19.88 15.98
CA PRO A 22 -18.14 -18.90 16.78
C PRO A 22 -16.82 -18.47 16.13
N LEU A 23 -16.36 -19.17 15.08
CA LEU A 23 -15.15 -18.83 14.34
C LEU A 23 -15.30 -17.59 13.47
N THR A 24 -16.53 -17.26 13.03
CA THR A 24 -16.78 -16.07 12.19
C THR A 24 -16.60 -14.74 12.93
N GLN A 25 -16.43 -14.80 14.26
CA GLN A 25 -16.15 -13.65 15.13
C GLN A 25 -14.65 -13.49 15.42
N VAL A 26 -13.80 -14.33 14.82
CA VAL A 26 -12.35 -14.30 14.99
C VAL A 26 -11.69 -13.79 13.71
N CYS A 27 -10.77 -12.83 13.83
CA CYS A 27 -9.98 -12.38 12.68
C CYS A 27 -8.97 -13.45 12.26
N VAL A 28 -8.64 -13.48 10.96
CA VAL A 28 -7.73 -14.47 10.37
C VAL A 28 -6.37 -14.51 11.08
N ARG A 29 -5.86 -13.36 11.56
CA ARG A 29 -4.63 -13.29 12.36
C ARG A 29 -4.71 -14.06 13.68
N CYS A 30 -5.74 -13.82 14.48
CA CYS A 30 -5.93 -14.57 15.74
C CYS A 30 -6.26 -16.04 15.46
N GLY A 31 -6.86 -16.35 14.31
CA GLY A 31 -7.05 -17.70 13.82
C GLY A 31 -5.73 -18.42 13.56
N LEU A 32 -4.78 -17.77 12.89
CA LEU A 32 -3.42 -18.27 12.64
C LEU A 32 -2.62 -18.45 13.94
N GLU A 33 -2.62 -17.45 14.82
CA GLU A 33 -1.88 -17.48 16.09
C GLU A 33 -2.37 -18.61 17.01
N LYS A 34 -3.66 -18.97 16.93
CA LYS A 34 -4.29 -20.01 17.74
C LYS A 34 -4.47 -21.36 17.02
N GLY A 35 -4.00 -21.49 15.78
CA GLY A 35 -4.12 -22.72 14.99
C GLY A 35 -5.55 -23.08 14.58
N LEU A 36 -6.48 -22.12 14.53
CA LEU A 36 -7.86 -22.29 14.09
C LEU A 36 -8.00 -22.31 12.55
N VAL A 37 -6.97 -21.83 11.83
CA VAL A 37 -6.90 -21.75 10.37
C VAL A 37 -5.49 -22.15 9.93
N SER A 38 -5.36 -22.88 8.83
CA SER A 38 -4.05 -23.23 8.30
C SER A 38 -3.37 -22.02 7.64
N LYS A 39 -2.03 -22.05 7.54
CA LYS A 39 -1.28 -21.02 6.82
C LYS A 39 -1.60 -20.99 5.33
N GLU A 40 -2.06 -22.10 4.77
CA GLU A 40 -2.42 -22.25 3.37
C GLU A 40 -3.75 -21.55 3.07
N ASP A 41 -4.74 -21.70 3.96
CA ASP A 41 -6.05 -21.07 3.82
C ASP A 41 -6.00 -19.54 3.90
N SER A 42 -4.98 -18.99 4.57
CA SER A 42 -4.87 -17.55 4.86
C SER A 42 -3.62 -16.89 4.26
N ALA A 43 -2.95 -17.58 3.34
CA ALA A 43 -1.72 -17.12 2.70
C ALA A 43 -1.86 -15.71 2.09
N ASN A 44 -3.03 -15.40 1.52
CA ASN A 44 -3.33 -14.10 0.89
C ASN A 44 -3.30 -12.89 1.85
N MET A 45 -3.39 -13.09 3.16
CA MET A 45 -3.49 -12.01 4.15
C MET A 45 -2.18 -11.75 4.91
N TYR A 46 -1.43 -12.80 5.27
CA TYR A 46 -0.31 -12.70 6.23
C TYR A 46 0.99 -13.40 5.80
N ASP A 47 1.14 -13.77 4.53
CA ASP A 47 2.45 -14.18 4.03
C ASP A 47 3.44 -12.99 4.00
N GLY A 48 4.65 -13.20 4.52
CA GLY A 48 5.69 -12.17 4.59
C GLY A 48 6.12 -11.67 3.21
N GLY A 49 6.05 -12.53 2.20
CA GLY A 49 6.29 -12.17 0.80
C GLY A 49 5.30 -11.13 0.28
N LEU A 50 3.99 -11.33 0.53
CA LEU A 50 2.93 -10.40 0.10
C LEU A 50 3.00 -9.05 0.80
N GLY A 51 3.36 -9.03 2.09
CA GLY A 51 3.59 -7.79 2.83
C GLY A 51 4.68 -6.94 2.19
N SER A 52 5.81 -7.55 1.84
CA SER A 52 6.91 -6.87 1.16
C SER A 52 6.52 -6.39 -0.26
N ALA A 53 5.73 -7.17 -0.99
CA ALA A 53 5.27 -6.82 -2.34
C ALA A 53 4.31 -5.63 -2.34
N ARG A 54 3.37 -5.58 -1.38
CA ARG A 54 2.49 -4.41 -1.17
C ARG A 54 3.30 -3.17 -0.80
N LEU A 55 4.28 -3.30 0.10
CA LEU A 55 5.17 -2.21 0.48
C LEU A 55 5.99 -1.69 -0.71
N GLN A 56 6.49 -2.55 -1.59
CA GLN A 56 7.24 -2.12 -2.78
C GLN A 56 6.38 -1.34 -3.78
N ILE A 57 5.12 -1.72 -3.98
CA ILE A 57 4.19 -0.96 -4.83
C ILE A 57 3.87 0.40 -4.20
N MET A 58 3.61 0.42 -2.89
CA MET A 58 3.41 1.66 -2.13
C MET A 58 4.64 2.57 -2.23
N ALA A 59 5.84 2.03 -1.98
CA ALA A 59 7.09 2.76 -2.05
C ALA A 59 7.31 3.38 -3.44
N ARG A 60 7.06 2.63 -4.53
CA ARG A 60 7.17 3.17 -5.90
C ARG A 60 6.20 4.30 -6.20
N ARG A 61 4.99 4.26 -5.63
CA ARG A 61 3.99 5.33 -5.83
C ARG A 61 4.31 6.59 -5.05
N TYR A 62 4.76 6.44 -3.80
CA TYR A 62 4.98 7.58 -2.89
C TYR A 62 6.41 8.11 -2.92
N SER A 63 7.36 7.40 -3.53
CA SER A 63 8.76 7.85 -3.67
C SER A 63 8.88 9.20 -4.37
N ILE A 64 7.95 9.54 -5.28
CA ILE A 64 7.94 10.83 -5.97
C ILE A 64 7.82 12.01 -4.99
N PHE A 65 7.08 11.83 -3.88
CA PHE A 65 6.96 12.83 -2.81
C PHE A 65 8.21 12.91 -1.94
N LEU A 66 9.11 11.92 -1.98
CA LEU A 66 10.43 12.02 -1.35
C LEU A 66 11.45 12.67 -2.29
N TYR A 67 11.48 12.26 -3.56
CA TYR A 67 12.47 12.75 -4.53
C TYR A 67 12.27 14.23 -4.90
N ILE A 68 11.02 14.69 -5.05
CA ILE A 68 10.73 16.09 -5.43
C ILE A 68 11.29 17.06 -4.36
N PRO A 69 10.94 16.96 -3.07
CA PRO A 69 11.53 17.81 -2.03
C PRO A 69 13.05 17.67 -1.93
N LEU A 70 13.59 16.45 -2.08
CA LEU A 70 15.03 16.23 -2.06
C LEU A 70 15.74 17.03 -3.18
N LEU A 71 15.21 16.98 -4.40
CA LEU A 71 15.70 17.76 -5.53
C LEU A 71 15.62 19.27 -5.28
N TRP A 72 14.53 19.74 -4.66
CA TRP A 72 14.40 21.14 -4.22
C TRP A 72 15.48 21.52 -3.19
N THR A 73 15.71 20.68 -2.18
CA THR A 73 16.75 20.95 -1.17
C THR A 73 18.14 21.00 -1.78
N LEU A 74 18.47 20.06 -2.68
CA LEU A 74 19.76 20.02 -3.38
C LEU A 74 19.97 21.27 -4.23
N TRP A 75 18.95 21.71 -4.96
CA TRP A 75 19.02 22.91 -5.78
C TRP A 75 19.27 24.15 -4.92
N ILE A 76 18.53 24.31 -3.81
CA ILE A 76 18.68 25.45 -2.89
C ILE A 76 20.08 25.49 -2.28
N MET A 77 20.62 24.35 -1.86
CA MET A 77 21.90 24.27 -1.15
C MET A 77 23.12 24.39 -2.06
N VAL A 78 23.05 23.85 -3.29
CA VAL A 78 24.26 23.65 -4.12
C VAL A 78 24.22 24.43 -5.44
N ILE A 79 23.07 24.49 -6.10
CA ILE A 79 23.00 24.87 -7.52
C ILE A 79 22.51 26.32 -7.70
N LYS A 80 21.82 26.88 -6.72
CA LYS A 80 21.19 28.21 -6.78
C LYS A 80 22.13 29.32 -7.26
N ASP A 81 23.36 29.37 -6.77
CA ASP A 81 24.29 30.48 -7.03
C ASP A 81 25.13 30.30 -8.31
N ILE A 82 24.99 29.17 -9.00
CA ILE A 82 25.76 28.86 -10.21
C ILE A 82 25.03 29.41 -11.44
N GLN A 83 25.41 30.59 -11.93
CA GLN A 83 24.88 31.10 -13.20
C GLN A 83 25.53 30.42 -14.41
N PRO A 84 24.77 30.06 -15.48
CA PRO A 84 23.31 30.14 -15.64
C PRO A 84 22.54 28.89 -15.16
N TRP A 85 23.26 27.86 -14.69
CA TRP A 85 22.71 26.54 -14.35
C TRP A 85 21.61 26.58 -13.30
N GLY A 86 21.71 27.42 -12.28
CA GLY A 86 20.69 27.63 -11.26
C GLY A 86 19.32 27.95 -11.86
N LEU A 87 19.27 28.79 -12.90
CA LEU A 87 18.03 29.20 -13.55
C LEU A 87 17.45 28.07 -14.43
N TYR A 88 18.30 27.37 -15.18
CA TYR A 88 17.86 26.23 -15.99
C TYR A 88 17.31 25.09 -15.13
N PHE A 89 18.01 24.74 -14.05
CA PHE A 89 17.54 23.72 -13.12
C PHE A 89 16.26 24.14 -12.40
N LEU A 90 16.09 25.43 -12.07
CA LEU A 90 14.85 25.94 -11.48
C LEU A 90 13.66 25.76 -12.42
N LEU A 91 13.80 26.11 -13.70
CA LEU A 91 12.75 25.89 -14.69
C LEU A 91 12.41 24.40 -14.84
N LEU A 92 13.44 23.54 -14.90
CA LEU A 92 13.24 22.09 -14.95
C LEU A 92 12.50 21.57 -13.70
N LEU A 93 12.89 22.03 -12.50
CA LEU A 93 12.28 21.63 -11.23
C LEU A 93 10.80 22.03 -11.15
N LEU A 94 10.48 23.24 -11.62
CA LEU A 94 9.10 23.73 -11.68
C LEU A 94 8.26 22.86 -12.61
N VAL A 95 8.77 22.54 -13.80
CA VAL A 95 8.09 21.65 -14.75
C VAL A 95 7.86 20.26 -14.15
N LEU A 96 8.89 19.66 -13.53
CA LEU A 96 8.79 18.37 -12.84
C LEU A 96 7.74 18.40 -11.72
N THR A 97 7.73 19.47 -10.92
CA THR A 97 6.79 19.65 -9.81
C THR A 97 5.34 19.77 -10.32
N LEU A 98 5.12 20.45 -11.44
CA LEU A 98 3.80 20.59 -12.07
C LEU A 98 3.31 19.30 -12.75
N ILE A 99 4.21 18.54 -13.36
CA ILE A 99 3.86 17.25 -14.01
C ILE A 99 3.54 16.17 -12.97
N THR A 100 4.18 16.21 -11.80
CA THR A 100 4.03 15.23 -10.72
C THR A 100 2.57 14.92 -10.34
N PRO A 101 1.71 15.90 -9.99
CA PRO A 101 0.32 15.63 -9.62
C PRO A 101 -0.50 15.02 -10.76
N VAL A 102 -0.28 15.47 -12.01
CA VAL A 102 -0.96 14.93 -13.19
C VAL A 102 -0.61 13.46 -13.38
N TRP A 103 0.68 13.14 -13.29
CA TRP A 103 1.17 11.78 -13.42
C TRP A 103 0.73 10.87 -12.26
N PHE A 104 0.67 11.41 -11.04
CA PHE A 104 0.18 10.69 -9.86
C PHE A 104 -1.30 10.29 -10.00
N ILE A 105 -2.14 11.17 -10.55
CA ILE A 105 -3.55 10.87 -10.82
C ILE A 105 -3.68 9.83 -11.94
N TYR A 106 -2.96 10.03 -13.06
CA TYR A 106 -3.00 9.12 -14.20
C TYR A 106 -2.59 7.68 -13.83
N ARG A 107 -1.54 7.52 -13.01
CA ARG A 107 -1.09 6.20 -12.51
C ARG A 107 -1.96 5.62 -11.39
N GLY A 108 -3.01 6.33 -10.96
CA GLY A 108 -3.92 5.87 -9.93
C GLY A 108 -4.58 4.53 -10.25
N GLY A 109 -5.00 4.33 -11.51
CA GLY A 109 -5.65 3.09 -11.96
C GLY A 109 -4.70 1.90 -12.07
N GLN A 110 -3.44 2.12 -12.48
CA GLN A 110 -2.42 1.06 -12.51
C GLN A 110 -2.13 0.55 -11.08
N TYR A 111 -2.02 1.47 -10.12
CA TYR A 111 -1.81 1.12 -8.73
C TYR A 111 -2.97 0.32 -8.11
N SER A 112 -4.23 0.68 -8.41
CA SER A 112 -5.37 -0.11 -7.90
C SER A 112 -5.40 -1.51 -8.52
N GLY A 113 -5.03 -1.65 -9.78
CA GLY A 113 -4.87 -2.96 -10.43
C GLY A 113 -3.75 -3.81 -9.82
N ASP A 114 -2.57 -3.23 -9.60
CA ASP A 114 -1.43 -3.92 -9.00
C ASP A 114 -1.73 -4.36 -7.56
N MET A 115 -2.42 -3.51 -6.78
CA MET A 115 -2.87 -3.87 -5.43
C MET A 115 -3.97 -4.94 -5.45
N ALA A 116 -4.93 -4.87 -6.38
CA ALA A 116 -5.95 -5.91 -6.52
C ALA A 116 -5.33 -7.28 -6.85
N ARG A 117 -4.28 -7.31 -7.67
CA ARG A 117 -3.53 -8.53 -8.00
C ARG A 117 -2.82 -9.15 -6.79
N LEU A 118 -2.29 -8.33 -5.87
CA LEU A 118 -1.63 -8.79 -4.65
C LEU A 118 -2.56 -8.99 -3.45
N THR A 119 -3.82 -8.59 -3.61
CA THR A 119 -4.88 -8.77 -2.62
C THR A 119 -6.00 -9.54 -3.31
N PRO A 120 -5.73 -10.78 -3.79
CA PRO A 120 -6.82 -11.63 -4.26
C PRO A 120 -7.83 -11.72 -3.12
N ALA A 121 -9.11 -11.73 -3.46
CA ALA A 121 -10.16 -11.91 -2.47
C ALA A 121 -9.77 -13.12 -1.60
N TYR A 122 -9.86 -12.97 -0.28
CA TYR A 122 -9.98 -14.14 0.56
C TYR A 122 -11.27 -14.80 0.08
N ASP A 123 -11.13 -15.89 -0.70
CA ASP A 123 -12.25 -16.44 -1.46
C ASP A 123 -13.38 -16.74 -0.50
N ARG A 124 -14.47 -16.01 -0.70
CA ARG A 124 -15.71 -16.27 -0.01
C ARG A 124 -16.19 -17.62 -0.56
N PRO A 125 -16.39 -18.65 0.28
CA PRO A 125 -16.85 -19.94 -0.21
C PRO A 125 -18.13 -19.74 -1.02
N GLU A 126 -18.22 -20.38 -2.20
CA GLU A 126 -19.40 -20.27 -3.07
C GLU A 126 -20.66 -20.69 -2.31
N GLY A 127 -21.63 -19.77 -2.18
CA GLY A 127 -22.92 -20.04 -1.54
C GLY A 127 -23.20 -19.39 -0.17
N HIS A 128 -22.40 -18.41 0.27
CA HIS A 128 -22.65 -17.66 1.53
C HIS A 128 -22.56 -16.11 1.42
#